data_AF-A0A9J7BP47-F1
#
_entry.id   AF-A0A9J7BP47-F1
#
_cell.length_a   1.000
_cell.length_b   1.000
_cell.length_c   1.000
_cell.angle_alpha   90.00
_cell.angle_beta   90.00
_cell.angle_gamma   90.00
#
_symmetry.space_group_name_H-M   'P 1'
#
loop_
_entity.id
_entity.type
_entity.pdbx_description
1 polymer ?
#
loop_
_entity_poly.entity_id
_entity_poly.type
_entity_poly.pdbx_seq_one_letter_code
_entity_poly.pdbx_strand_id
1 'polypeptide(L)'
;MMKRANAPTNNPALPRTPVVIAGKTYDLCFDFAALGRAENEINAELARAGIAERVNLLYALPVANLRNTQLVFAAAVRTFHPDLSFAEALALLTFDNLWDVAEKIREAWKTAVPEADKKPVPTAPGK
;
A
#
# COMPACT_ATOMS: atom_id res chain seq x y z
N MET A 1 -1.20 -6.14 31.15
CA MET A 1 -1.29 -6.65 29.77
C MET A 1 -2.63 -6.20 29.19
N MET A 2 -2.66 -5.14 28.37
CA MET A 2 -3.89 -4.70 27.70
C MET A 2 -4.00 -5.39 26.35
N LYS A 3 -5.05 -6.20 26.15
CA LYS A 3 -5.47 -6.72 24.85
C LYS A 3 -5.81 -5.52 23.96
N ARG A 4 -5.10 -5.34 22.84
CA ARG A 4 -5.48 -4.39 21.79
C ARG A 4 -6.79 -4.87 21.16
N ALA A 5 -7.90 -4.24 21.53
CA ALA A 5 -9.17 -4.34 20.83
C ALA A 5 -9.16 -3.30 19.71
N ASN A 6 -8.86 -3.74 18.49
CA ASN A 6 -9.27 -3.18 17.19
C ASN A 6 -8.37 -3.76 16.11
N ALA A 7 -8.64 -5.00 15.73
CA ALA A 7 -8.09 -5.55 14.52
C ALA A 7 -9.26 -5.63 13.52
N PRO A 8 -9.28 -4.82 12.44
CA PRO A 8 -10.15 -5.09 11.30
C PRO A 8 -9.54 -6.25 10.50
N THR A 9 -9.29 -7.39 11.15
CA THR A 9 -8.34 -8.39 10.64
C THR A 9 -8.86 -9.23 9.47
N ASN A 10 -10.15 -9.14 9.12
CA ASN A 10 -10.71 -9.90 8.00
C ASN A 10 -12.04 -9.29 7.58
N ASN A 11 -12.05 -8.05 7.08
CA ASN A 11 -13.19 -7.63 6.26
C ASN A 11 -13.07 -8.36 4.90
N PRO A 12 -13.95 -9.34 4.58
CA PRO A 12 -13.84 -10.11 3.35
C PRO A 12 -14.10 -9.26 2.10
N ALA A 13 -14.68 -8.08 2.27
CA ALA A 13 -14.97 -7.15 1.19
C ALA A 13 -13.74 -6.33 0.73
N LEU A 14 -12.62 -6.40 1.46
CA LEU A 14 -11.41 -5.70 1.05
C LEU A 14 -10.74 -6.42 -0.13
N PRO A 15 -10.27 -5.68 -1.15
CA PRO A 15 -9.61 -6.27 -2.30
C PRO A 15 -8.30 -6.92 -1.88
N ARG A 16 -8.01 -8.10 -2.45
CA ARG A 16 -6.76 -8.84 -2.23
C ARG A 16 -5.99 -8.93 -3.54
N THR A 17 -4.75 -8.47 -3.51
CA THR A 17 -3.79 -8.71 -4.60
C THR A 17 -2.68 -9.62 -4.07
N PRO A 18 -2.59 -10.88 -4.50
CA PRO A 18 -1.55 -11.78 -4.03
C PRO A 18 -0.21 -11.42 -4.68
N VAL A 19 0.86 -11.49 -3.89
CA VAL A 19 2.25 -11.42 -4.34
C VAL A 19 3.05 -12.54 -3.69
N VAL A 20 3.91 -13.20 -4.47
CA VAL A 20 4.74 -14.31 -3.97
C VAL A 20 6.16 -13.78 -3.73
N ILE A 21 6.64 -13.89 -2.50
CA ILE A 21 7.98 -13.49 -2.09
C ILE A 21 8.64 -14.70 -1.43
N ALA A 22 9.77 -15.16 -1.98
CA ALA A 22 10.52 -16.31 -1.47
C ALA A 22 9.63 -17.56 -1.23
N GLY A 23 8.68 -17.82 -2.12
CA GLY A 23 7.76 -18.96 -2.03
C GLY A 23 6.58 -18.79 -1.05
N LYS A 24 6.47 -17.64 -0.37
CA LYS A 24 5.33 -17.30 0.49
C LYS A 24 4.42 -16.28 -0.18
N THR A 25 3.11 -16.52 -0.13
CA THR A 25 2.11 -15.57 -0.62
C THR A 25 1.79 -14.53 0.45
N TYR A 26 1.85 -13.27 0.05
CA TYR A 26 1.41 -12.11 0.80
C TYR A 26 0.24 -11.47 0.07
N ASP A 27 -0.80 -11.10 0.80
CA ASP A 27 -1.98 -10.41 0.25
C ASP A 27 -1.81 -8.92 0.50
N LEU A 28 -1.92 -8.13 -0.57
CA LEU A 28 -1.88 -6.68 -0.53
C LEU A 28 -3.30 -6.11 -0.60
N CYS A 29 -3.59 -5.10 0.23
CA CYS A 29 -4.85 -4.35 0.20
C CYS A 29 -4.66 -2.98 -0.45
N PHE A 30 -5.33 -2.74 -1.56
CA PHE A 30 -5.37 -1.46 -2.26
C PHE A 30 -6.76 -0.83 -2.15
N ASP A 31 -7.07 -0.37 -0.94
CA ASP A 31 -8.27 0.42 -0.64
C ASP A 31 -7.83 1.71 0.06
N PHE A 32 -8.39 2.85 -0.32
CA PHE A 32 -7.94 4.14 0.23
C PHE A 32 -8.12 4.24 1.74
N ALA A 33 -9.21 3.70 2.28
CA ALA A 33 -9.45 3.73 3.72
C ALA A 33 -8.49 2.78 4.46
N ALA A 34 -8.20 1.60 3.89
CA ALA A 34 -7.22 0.67 4.43
C ALA A 34 -5.79 1.24 4.41
N LEU A 35 -5.36 1.80 3.27
CA LEU A 35 -4.05 2.44 3.13
C LEU A 35 -3.90 3.64 4.08
N GLY A 36 -4.93 4.47 4.23
CA GLY A 36 -4.92 5.58 5.18
C GLY A 36 -4.81 5.13 6.65
N ARG A 37 -5.43 4.01 7.02
CA ARG A 37 -5.24 3.41 8.35
C ARG A 37 -3.81 2.89 8.53
N ALA A 38 -3.30 2.15 7.55
CA ALA A 38 -1.94 1.61 7.59
C ALA A 38 -0.88 2.73 7.69
N GLU A 39 -1.05 3.83 6.95
CA GLU A 39 -0.19 5.02 7.06
C GLU A 39 -0.17 5.59 8.48
N ASN A 40 -1.35 5.76 9.10
CA ASN A 40 -1.45 6.27 10.47
C ASN A 40 -0.78 5.34 11.48
N GLU A 41 -0.94 4.03 11.32
CA GLU A 41 -0.31 3.03 12.19
C GLU A 41 1.21 3.04 12.06
N ILE A 42 1.74 3.09 10.83
CA ILE A 42 3.17 3.23 10.55
C ILE A 42 3.71 4.51 11.18
N ASN A 43 3.04 5.65 10.96
CA ASN A 43 3.44 6.93 11.53
C ASN A 43 3.43 6.94 13.07
N ALA A 44 2.49 6.21 13.69
CA ALA A 44 2.46 6.03 15.14
C ALA A 44 3.63 5.14 15.63
N GLU A 45 4.01 4.11 14.87
CA GLU A 45 5.18 3.27 15.17
C GLU A 45 6.49 4.06 15.10
N LEU A 46 6.69 4.82 14.02
CA LEU A 46 7.86 5.67 13.84
C LEU A 46 7.99 6.70 14.97
N ALA A 47 6.87 7.34 15.35
CA ALA A 47 6.85 8.27 16.47
C ALA A 47 7.21 7.61 17.81
N ARG A 48 6.69 6.40 18.09
CA ARG A 48 7.06 5.64 19.29
C ARG A 48 8.53 5.23 19.30
N ALA A 49 9.12 5.02 18.14
CA ALA A 49 10.54 4.72 17.97
C ALA A 49 11.45 5.97 17.99
N GLY A 50 10.89 7.18 18.16
CA GLY A 50 11.66 8.43 18.12
C GLY A 50 12.17 8.82 16.74
N ILE A 51 11.62 8.24 15.68
CA ILE A 51 11.97 8.54 14.29
C ILE A 51 11.09 9.70 13.80
N ALA A 52 11.72 10.79 13.36
CA ALA A 52 11.02 12.00 12.90
C ALA A 52 10.39 11.86 11.49
N GLU A 53 10.67 10.75 10.79
CA GLU A 53 10.13 10.50 9.47
C GLU A 53 8.60 10.30 9.49
N ARG A 54 7.94 10.79 8.43
CA ARG A 54 6.51 10.59 8.19
C ARG A 54 6.31 9.95 6.82
N VAL A 55 5.50 8.91 6.80
CA VAL A 55 5.01 8.30 5.56
C VAL A 55 3.83 9.12 5.05
N ASN A 56 3.87 9.41 3.75
CA ASN A 56 2.80 10.04 2.99
C ASN A 56 2.56 9.20 1.72
N LEU A 57 1.57 8.31 1.78
CA LEU A 57 1.21 7.41 0.68
C LEU A 57 0.61 8.18 -0.49
N LEU A 58 -0.11 9.28 -0.25
CA LEU A 58 -0.65 10.11 -1.34
C LEU A 58 0.48 10.68 -2.22
N TYR A 59 1.62 11.02 -1.62
CA TYR A 59 2.83 11.41 -2.35
C TYR A 59 3.55 10.21 -2.99
N ALA A 60 3.49 9.04 -2.37
CA ALA A 60 4.20 7.85 -2.85
C ALA A 60 3.53 7.19 -4.08
N LEU A 61 2.20 7.17 -4.12
CA LEU A 61 1.42 6.42 -5.11
C LEU A 61 1.61 6.87 -6.58
N PRO A 62 1.76 8.16 -6.92
CA PRO A 62 1.91 8.59 -8.32
C PRO A 62 3.25 8.23 -8.97
N VAL A 63 4.30 7.95 -8.18
CA VAL A 63 5.66 7.77 -8.69
C VAL A 63 6.26 6.48 -8.16
N ALA A 64 6.46 5.51 -9.05
CA ALA A 64 7.19 4.28 -8.73
C ALA A 64 8.69 4.55 -8.67
N ASN A 65 9.22 4.71 -7.47
CA ASN A 65 10.65 4.66 -7.17
C ASN A 65 10.88 3.68 -6.02
N LEU A 66 12.14 3.32 -5.75
CA LEU A 66 12.51 2.35 -4.72
C LEU A 66 11.82 2.62 -3.38
N ARG A 67 11.92 3.86 -2.87
CA ARG A 67 11.37 4.23 -1.57
C ARG A 67 9.85 4.15 -1.58
N ASN A 68 9.21 4.68 -2.62
CA ASN A 68 7.75 4.68 -2.73
C ASN A 68 7.19 3.26 -2.85
N THR A 69 7.82 2.40 -3.65
CA THR A 69 7.46 0.97 -3.74
C THR A 69 7.53 0.31 -2.38
N GLN A 70 8.60 0.56 -1.62
CA GLN A 70 8.76 0.04 -0.26
C GLN A 70 7.66 0.53 0.69
N LEU A 71 7.36 1.83 0.69
CA LEU A 71 6.32 2.41 1.54
C LEU A 71 4.92 1.86 1.20
N VAL A 72 4.58 1.81 -0.08
CA VAL A 72 3.28 1.33 -0.56
C VAL A 72 3.12 -0.15 -0.27
N PHE A 73 4.15 -0.98 -0.52
CA PHE A 73 4.13 -2.39 -0.17
C PHE A 73 3.91 -2.59 1.34
N ALA A 74 4.70 -1.91 2.17
CA ALA A 74 4.64 -2.05 3.61
C ALA A 74 3.26 -1.65 4.18
N ALA A 75 2.62 -0.62 3.63
CA ALA A 75 1.26 -0.25 4.01
C ALA A 75 0.23 -1.29 3.54
N ALA A 76 0.30 -1.71 2.27
CA ALA A 76 -0.68 -2.60 1.66
C ALA A 76 -0.67 -4.00 2.29
N VAL A 77 0.51 -4.56 2.56
CA VAL A 77 0.65 -5.93 3.12
C VAL A 77 0.16 -6.01 4.56
N ARG A 78 0.43 -4.98 5.36
CA ARG A 78 0.10 -4.96 6.80
C ARG A 78 -1.40 -4.93 7.09
N THR A 79 -2.23 -4.60 6.10
CA THR A 79 -3.70 -4.68 6.24
C THR A 79 -4.17 -6.12 6.48
N PHE A 80 -3.58 -7.10 5.79
CA PHE A 80 -3.92 -8.53 5.95
C PHE A 80 -2.87 -9.31 6.75
N HIS A 81 -1.69 -8.73 6.97
CA HIS A 81 -0.57 -9.31 7.72
C HIS A 81 -0.16 -8.35 8.85
N PRO A 82 -1.04 -8.07 9.83
CA PRO A 82 -0.81 -7.07 10.87
C PRO A 82 0.25 -7.49 11.91
N ASP A 83 0.66 -8.76 11.88
CA ASP A 83 1.79 -9.30 12.62
C ASP A 83 3.14 -8.78 12.10
N LEU A 84 3.21 -8.32 10.85
CA LEU A 84 4.38 -7.66 10.31
C LEU A 84 4.51 -6.23 10.86
N SER A 85 5.64 -5.95 11.49
CA SER A 85 6.06 -4.57 11.77
C SER A 85 6.39 -3.83 10.47
N PHE A 86 6.46 -2.50 10.55
CA PHE A 86 6.89 -1.69 9.40
C PHE A 86 8.28 -2.10 8.89
N ALA A 87 9.24 -2.34 9.80
CA ALA A 87 10.60 -2.72 9.43
C ALA A 87 10.66 -4.12 8.80
N GLU A 88 9.92 -5.09 9.33
CA GLU A 88 9.85 -6.44 8.75
C GLU A 88 9.21 -6.41 7.36
N ALA A 89 8.14 -5.63 7.17
CA ALA A 89 7.52 -5.48 5.86
C ALA A 89 8.49 -4.87 4.83
N LEU A 90 9.28 -3.85 5.22
CA LEU A 90 10.32 -3.30 4.35
C LEU A 90 11.40 -4.33 3.99
N ALA A 91 11.78 -5.18 4.94
CA ALA A 91 12.82 -6.20 4.77
C ALA A 91 12.40 -7.37 3.85
N LEU A 92 11.10 -7.55 3.58
CA LEU A 92 10.62 -8.53 2.61
C LEU A 92 11.02 -8.16 1.17
N LEU A 93 11.27 -6.88 0.91
CA LEU A 93 11.68 -6.41 -0.40
C LEU A 93 13.18 -6.48 -0.57
N THR A 94 13.61 -7.26 -1.55
CA THR A 94 14.98 -7.39 -2.00
C THR A 94 15.10 -6.85 -3.42
N PHE A 95 16.33 -6.63 -3.89
CA PHE A 95 16.54 -6.23 -5.28
C PHE A 95 15.94 -7.25 -6.27
N ASP A 96 15.96 -8.53 -5.91
CA ASP A 96 15.48 -9.63 -6.76
C ASP A 96 13.96 -9.63 -6.95
N ASN A 97 13.20 -9.14 -5.97
CA ASN A 97 11.73 -9.18 -6.00
C ASN A 97 11.07 -7.80 -6.13
N LEU A 98 11.86 -6.72 -6.06
CA LEU A 98 11.35 -5.36 -6.05
C LEU A 98 10.54 -5.03 -7.31
N TRP A 99 11.01 -5.45 -8.48
CA TRP A 99 10.33 -5.15 -9.74
C TRP A 99 8.99 -5.86 -9.86
N ASP A 100 8.94 -7.14 -9.50
CA ASP A 100 7.70 -7.92 -9.50
C ASP A 100 6.68 -7.31 -8.54
N VAL A 101 7.13 -6.89 -7.35
CA VAL A 101 6.27 -6.21 -6.38
C VAL A 101 5.79 -4.87 -6.93
N ALA A 102 6.66 -4.05 -7.54
CA ALA A 102 6.27 -2.78 -8.13
C ALA A 102 5.21 -2.96 -9.24
N GLU A 103 5.34 -4.01 -10.06
CA GLU A 103 4.34 -4.35 -11.06
C GLU A 103 3.01 -4.77 -10.41
N LYS A 104 3.04 -5.61 -9.38
CA LYS A 104 1.82 -6.02 -8.66
C LYS A 104 1.12 -4.86 -7.98
N ILE A 105 1.86 -3.93 -7.39
CA ILE A 105 1.33 -2.68 -6.84
C ILE A 105 0.61 -1.88 -7.93
N ARG A 106 1.26 -1.71 -9.10
CA ARG A 106 0.69 -0.98 -10.23
C ARG A 106 -0.59 -1.64 -10.76
N GLU A 107 -0.61 -2.96 -10.88
CA GLU A 107 -1.79 -3.73 -11.30
C GLU A 107 -2.94 -3.54 -10.31
N ALA A 108 -2.67 -3.75 -9.02
CA ALA A 108 -3.67 -3.60 -7.97
C ALA A 108 -4.24 -2.18 -7.93
N TRP A 109 -3.39 -1.17 -8.12
CA TRP A 109 -3.81 0.22 -8.18
C TRP A 109 -4.79 0.49 -9.32
N LYS A 110 -4.51 -0.02 -10.53
CA LYS A 110 -5.40 0.12 -11.69
C LYS A 110 -6.76 -0.54 -11.48
N THR A 111 -6.79 -1.65 -10.75
CA THR A 111 -8.04 -2.33 -10.40
C THR A 111 -8.82 -1.57 -9.33
N ALA A 112 -8.13 -1.03 -8.31
CA ALA A 112 -8.73 -0.30 -7.21
C ALA A 112 -9.24 1.10 -7.61
N VAL A 113 -8.56 1.74 -8.55
CA VAL A 113 -8.89 3.07 -9.07
C VAL A 113 -9.05 2.94 -10.59
N PRO A 114 -10.27 2.61 -11.08
CA PRO A 114 -10.55 2.66 -12.51
C PRO A 114 -10.20 4.07 -13.01
N GLU A 115 -9.46 4.16 -14.12
CA GLU A 115 -9.22 5.45 -14.75
C GLU A 115 -10.57 6.13 -14.98
N ALA A 116 -10.72 7.39 -14.54
CA ALA A 116 -11.92 8.14 -14.84
C ALA A 116 -12.15 8.09 -16.36
N ASP A 117 -13.31 7.61 -16.79
CA ASP A 117 -13.70 7.62 -18.20
C ASP A 117 -13.31 8.99 -18.76
N LYS A 118 -12.41 9.00 -19.75
CA LYS A 118 -12.04 10.22 -20.45
C LYS A 118 -13.31 10.72 -21.13
N LYS A 119 -14.10 11.53 -20.44
CA LYS A 119 -15.16 12.30 -21.08
C LYS A 119 -14.46 13.11 -22.17
N PRO A 120 -14.89 13.01 -23.44
CA PRO A 120 -14.30 13.81 -24.50
C PRO A 120 -14.38 15.26 -24.06
N VAL A 121 -13.25 15.95 -23.99
CA VAL A 121 -13.24 17.41 -23.89
C VAL A 121 -14.02 17.88 -25.12
N PRO A 122 -15.14 18.60 -24.97
CA PRO A 122 -15.79 19.21 -26.12
C PRO A 122 -14.76 20.15 -26.72
N THR A 123 -14.19 19.79 -27.88
CA THR A 123 -13.47 20.76 -28.70
C THR A 123 -14.45 21.88 -28.98
N ALA A 124 -14.22 23.05 -28.36
CA ALA A 124 -15.00 24.23 -28.62
C ALA A 124 -15.09 24.44 -30.13
N PRO A 125 -16.28 24.64 -30.71
CA PRO A 125 -16.38 24.94 -32.13
C PRO A 125 -15.66 26.26 -32.37
N GLY A 126 -14.58 26.21 -33.14
CA GLY A 126 -13.85 27.39 -33.55
C GLY A 126 -14.79 28.39 -34.22
N LYS A 127 -14.73 29.64 -33.75
CA LYS A 127 -15.09 30.84 -34.49
C LYS A 127 -14.12 31.94 -34.10
#